data_AF-A0A2M7FAP2-F1
#
_entry.id   AF-A0A2M7FAP2-F1
#
_cell.length_a   1.000
_cell.length_b   1.000
_cell.length_c   1.000
_cell.angle_alpha   90.00
_cell.angle_beta   90.00
_cell.angle_gamma   90.00
#
_symmetry.space_group_name_H-M   'P 1'
#
loop_
_entity.id
_entity.type
_entity.pdbx_description
1 polymer ?
#
loop_
_entity_poly.entity_id
_entity_poly.type
_entity_poly.pdbx_seq_one_letter_code
_entity_poly.pdbx_strand_id
1 'polypeptide(L)'
;MIHADLIDLHLRSWRNSMVNEKGLYDRLKSENEDFKKWARLHHEIESRLSDLKRLKFMSSEEDLERKKLQKQKLIAKDHMQYIIDRYKKK
;
A
#
# COMPACT_ATOMS: atom_id res chain seq x y z
N MET A 1 4.95 -21.51 10.76
CA MET A 1 3.77 -20.63 10.51
C MET A 1 3.93 -19.19 10.99
N ILE A 2 5.13 -18.71 11.34
CA ILE A 2 5.37 -17.33 11.78
C ILE A 2 6.23 -16.64 10.72
N HIS A 3 5.63 -16.03 9.70
CA HIS A 3 6.37 -15.15 8.76
C HIS A 3 5.44 -14.11 8.07
N ALA A 4 4.11 -14.27 8.14
CA ALA A 4 3.15 -13.33 7.57
C ALA A 4 2.86 -12.09 8.45
N ASP A 5 3.28 -12.10 9.72
CA ASP A 5 2.87 -11.10 10.73
C ASP A 5 3.65 -9.78 10.66
N LEU A 6 4.95 -9.84 10.30
CA LEU A 6 5.82 -8.65 10.26
C LEU A 6 5.40 -7.63 9.18
N ILE A 7 4.90 -8.12 8.05
CA ILE A 7 4.42 -7.26 6.96
C ILE A 7 3.06 -6.65 7.33
N ASP A 8 2.14 -7.39 7.96
CA ASP A 8 0.83 -6.85 8.38
C ASP A 8 0.97 -5.80 9.49
N LEU A 9 1.87 -6.01 10.45
CA LEU A 9 2.16 -5.05 11.52
C LEU A 9 2.77 -3.75 10.98
N HIS A 10 3.71 -3.86 10.03
CA HIS A 10 4.28 -2.69 9.34
C HIS A 10 3.21 -1.93 8.53
N LEU A 11 2.29 -2.66 7.86
CA LEU A 11 1.18 -2.06 7.10
C LEU A 11 0.17 -1.34 8.00
N ARG A 12 -0.12 -1.86 9.20
CA ARG A 12 -1.01 -1.22 10.18
C ARG A 12 -0.41 0.07 10.74
N SER A 13 0.87 0.05 11.10
CA SER A 13 1.59 1.24 11.59
C SER A 13 1.60 2.35 10.52
N TRP A 14 1.77 1.96 9.26
CA TRP A 14 1.76 2.90 8.13
C TRP A 14 0.40 3.52 7.80
N ARG A 15 -0.71 2.79 8.04
CA ARG A 15 -2.06 3.35 7.87
C ARG A 15 -2.26 4.59 8.76
N ASN A 16 -1.63 4.61 9.93
CA ASN A 16 -1.71 5.75 10.84
C ASN A 16 -0.89 6.95 10.36
N SER A 17 0.25 6.72 9.69
CA SER A 17 1.13 7.79 9.18
C SER A 17 0.52 8.57 8.02
N MET A 18 -0.14 7.91 7.06
CA MET A 18 -0.79 8.60 5.93
C MET A 18 -1.98 9.47 6.35
N VAL A 19 -2.67 9.12 7.45
CA VAL A 19 -3.80 9.90 7.96
C VAL A 19 -3.37 11.30 8.39
N ASN A 20 -2.12 11.47 8.84
CA ASN A 20 -1.57 12.75 9.28
C ASN A 20 -1.21 13.71 8.13
N GLU A 21 -1.16 13.22 6.88
CA GLU A 21 -0.75 14.00 5.69
C GLU A 21 -1.88 14.17 4.68
N LYS A 22 -3.14 13.98 5.11
CA LYS A 22 -4.33 13.91 4.26
C LYS A 22 -4.49 15.10 3.29
N GLY A 23 -4.08 16.31 3.69
CA GLY A 23 -4.13 17.50 2.83
C GLY A 23 -3.11 17.51 1.69
N LEU A 24 -1.88 17.06 1.95
CA LEU A 24 -0.84 16.94 0.91
C LEU A 24 -1.15 15.77 -0.03
N TYR A 25 -1.66 14.68 0.52
CA TYR A 25 -2.07 13.51 -0.25
C TYR A 25 -3.15 13.86 -1.28
N ASP A 26 -4.16 14.63 -0.90
CA ASP A 26 -5.26 15.02 -1.79
C ASP A 26 -4.77 15.94 -2.91
N ARG A 27 -3.93 16.94 -2.59
CA ARG A 27 -3.25 17.78 -3.59
C ARG A 27 -2.44 16.95 -4.56
N LEU A 28 -1.54 16.08 -4.09
CA LEU A 28 -0.71 15.25 -4.96
C LEU A 28 -1.54 14.31 -5.85
N LYS A 29 -2.67 13.81 -5.34
CA LYS A 29 -3.59 12.98 -6.13
C LYS A 29 -4.26 13.77 -7.27
N SER A 30 -4.47 15.07 -7.10
CA SER A 30 -5.04 15.95 -8.14
C SER A 30 -3.99 16.55 -9.07
N GLU A 31 -2.82 16.90 -8.54
CA GLU A 31 -1.79 17.68 -9.24
C GLU A 31 -0.70 16.79 -9.88
N ASN A 32 -0.51 15.55 -9.40
CA ASN A 32 0.55 14.66 -9.85
C ASN A 32 -0.01 13.33 -10.39
N GLU A 33 0.05 13.17 -11.73
CA GLU A 33 -0.44 11.99 -12.43
C GLU A 33 0.31 10.70 -12.03
N ASP A 34 1.61 10.78 -11.71
CA ASP A 34 2.37 9.62 -11.23
C ASP A 34 1.90 9.20 -9.84
N PHE A 35 1.71 10.16 -8.93
CA PHE A 35 1.16 9.89 -7.60
C PHE A 35 -0.22 9.25 -7.68
N LYS A 36 -1.08 9.76 -8.58
CA LYS A 36 -2.41 9.22 -8.83
C LYS A 36 -2.38 7.78 -9.35
N LYS A 37 -1.44 7.43 -10.24
CA LYS A 37 -1.23 6.04 -10.70
C LYS A 37 -0.84 5.13 -9.53
N TRP A 38 0.13 5.53 -8.72
CA TRP A 38 0.57 4.74 -7.55
C TRP A 38 -0.52 4.62 -6.49
N ALA A 39 -1.30 5.67 -6.26
CA ALA A 39 -2.45 5.66 -5.35
C ALA A 39 -3.56 4.70 -5.82
N ARG A 40 -3.84 4.66 -7.14
CA ARG A 40 -4.78 3.68 -7.71
C ARG A 40 -4.27 2.26 -7.54
N LEU A 41 -3.00 2.01 -7.87
CA LEU A 41 -2.38 0.70 -7.71
C LEU A 41 -2.42 0.23 -6.25
N HIS A 42 -2.09 1.12 -5.30
CA HIS A 42 -2.21 0.85 -3.87
C HIS A 42 -3.64 0.43 -3.48
N HIS A 43 -4.66 1.15 -3.98
CA HIS A 43 -6.06 0.83 -3.69
C HIS A 43 -6.51 -0.49 -4.30
N GLU A 44 -6.10 -0.81 -5.52
CA GLU A 44 -6.40 -2.08 -6.17
C GLU A 44 -5.77 -3.26 -5.41
N ILE A 45 -4.51 -3.11 -4.97
CA ILE A 45 -3.82 -4.12 -4.18
C ILE A 45 -4.49 -4.29 -2.80
N GLU A 46 -4.93 -3.20 -2.15
CA GLU A 46 -5.69 -3.26 -0.90
C GLU A 46 -7.00 -4.04 -1.08
N SER A 47 -7.74 -3.79 -2.16
CA SER A 47 -8.97 -4.53 -2.46
C SER A 47 -8.68 -6.01 -2.61
N ARG A 48 -7.74 -6.38 -3.50
CA ARG A 48 -7.33 -7.78 -3.71
C ARG A 48 -6.88 -8.45 -2.42
N LEU A 49 -6.07 -7.78 -1.60
CA LEU A 49 -5.65 -8.31 -0.29
C LEU A 49 -6.83 -8.48 0.68
N SER A 50 -7.83 -7.61 0.63
CA SER A 50 -9.06 -7.72 1.41
C SER A 50 -9.90 -8.92 0.95
N ASP A 51 -10.05 -9.10 -0.36
CA ASP A 51 -10.77 -10.24 -0.94
C ASP A 51 -10.08 -11.57 -0.58
N LEU A 52 -8.75 -11.64 -0.70
CA LEU A 52 -7.96 -12.80 -0.28
C LEU A 52 -8.05 -13.06 1.24
N LYS A 53 -8.18 -12.01 2.07
CA LYS A 53 -8.39 -12.17 3.53
C LYS A 53 -9.77 -12.74 3.87
N ARG A 54 -10.78 -12.60 3.00
CA ARG A 54 -12.12 -13.17 3.20
C ARG A 54 -12.18 -14.66 2.88
N LEU A 55 -11.22 -15.16 2.10
CA LEU A 55 -11.09 -16.59 1.79
C LEU A 55 -10.48 -17.30 3.00
N LYS A 56 -11.31 -18.06 3.71
CA LYS A 56 -11.00 -18.71 4.99
C LYS A 56 -9.96 -19.84 4.88
N PHE A 57 -9.72 -20.33 3.66
CA PHE A 57 -8.76 -21.39 3.36
C PHE A 57 -7.89 -20.94 2.20
N MET A 58 -6.80 -20.24 2.51
CA MET A 58 -5.81 -19.86 1.51
C MET A 58 -5.01 -21.11 1.10
N SER A 59 -5.10 -21.49 -0.17
CA SER A 59 -4.18 -22.49 -0.74
C SER A 59 -2.74 -21.95 -0.81
N SER A 60 -1.74 -22.83 -0.96
CA SER A 60 -0.32 -22.43 -1.09
C SER A 60 -0.08 -21.39 -2.21
N GLU A 61 -0.86 -21.45 -3.28
CA GLU A 61 -0.82 -20.49 -4.39
C GLU A 61 -1.35 -19.10 -3.98
N GLU A 62 -2.42 -19.05 -3.18
CA GLU A 62 -2.98 -17.81 -2.68
C GLU A 62 -2.06 -17.13 -1.64
N ASP A 63 -1.32 -17.90 -0.83
CA ASP A 63 -0.31 -17.34 0.08
C ASP A 63 0.85 -16.69 -0.70
N LEU A 64 1.29 -17.29 -1.79
CA LEU A 64 2.28 -16.72 -2.70
C LEU A 64 1.76 -15.45 -3.37
N GLU A 65 0.52 -15.47 -3.87
CA GLU A 65 -0.13 -14.30 -4.46
C GLU A 65 -0.28 -13.16 -3.44
N ARG A 66 -0.72 -13.46 -2.22
CA ARG A 66 -0.80 -12.49 -1.12
C ARG A 66 0.57 -11.88 -0.83
N LYS A 67 1.63 -12.67 -0.74
CA LYS A 67 3.00 -12.17 -0.52
C LYS A 67 3.47 -11.28 -1.66
N LYS A 68 3.15 -11.64 -2.91
CA LYS A 68 3.46 -10.83 -4.09
C LYS A 68 2.74 -9.49 -4.05
N LEU A 69 1.44 -9.50 -3.76
CA LEU A 69 0.62 -8.30 -3.61
C LEU A 69 1.11 -7.42 -2.45
N GLN A 70 1.49 -8.01 -1.32
CA GLN A 70 2.08 -7.27 -0.20
C GLN A 70 3.39 -6.56 -0.58
N LYS A 71 4.27 -7.22 -1.34
CA LYS A 71 5.50 -6.58 -1.87
C LYS A 71 5.18 -5.45 -2.84
N GLN A 72 4.23 -5.64 -3.75
CA GLN A 72 3.80 -4.59 -4.67
C GLN A 72 3.19 -3.39 -3.93
N LYS A 73 2.43 -3.66 -2.85
CA LYS A 73 1.90 -2.61 -1.97
C LYS A 73 3.01 -1.77 -1.36
N LEU A 74 4.08 -2.41 -0.89
CA LEU A 74 5.25 -1.71 -0.34
C LEU A 74 5.91 -0.84 -1.40
N ILE A 75 6.16 -1.38 -2.60
CA ILE A 75 6.77 -0.61 -3.70
C ILE A 75 5.92 0.62 -4.08
N ALA A 76 4.61 0.44 -4.26
CA ALA A 76 3.71 1.54 -4.56
C ALA A 76 3.74 2.62 -3.48
N LYS A 77 3.86 2.20 -2.22
CA LYS A 77 3.96 3.08 -1.06
C LYS A 77 5.29 3.84 -1.00
N ASP A 78 6.41 3.17 -1.25
CA ASP A 78 7.73 3.81 -1.33
C ASP A 78 7.75 4.88 -2.43
N HIS A 79 7.16 4.60 -3.59
CA HIS A 79 7.03 5.59 -4.65
C HIS A 79 6.15 6.79 -4.25
N MET A 80 5.01 6.55 -3.60
CA MET A 80 4.18 7.64 -3.07
C MET A 80 4.94 8.50 -2.06
N GLN A 81 5.68 7.85 -1.15
CA GLN A 81 6.46 8.56 -0.12
C GLN A 81 7.62 9.35 -0.73
N TYR A 82 8.30 8.80 -1.74
CA TYR A 82 9.34 9.50 -2.48
C TYR A 82 8.80 10.78 -3.13
N ILE A 83 7.62 10.71 -3.74
CA ILE A 83 6.97 11.89 -4.33
C ILE A 83 6.62 12.92 -3.25
N ILE A 84 6.06 12.48 -2.11
CA ILE A 84 5.75 13.34 -0.96
C ILE A 84 7.00 14.04 -0.43
N ASP A 85 8.09 13.29 -0.19
CA ASP A 85 9.36 13.83 0.31
C ASP A 85 9.96 14.85 -0.67
N ARG A 86 9.94 14.52 -1.97
CA ARG A 86 10.38 15.44 -3.02
C ARG A 86 9.55 16.73 -3.04
N TYR A 87 8.24 16.64 -2.78
CA TYR A 87 7.35 17.79 -2.75
C TYR A 87 7.54 18.64 -1.49
N LYS A 88 7.86 18.02 -0.35
CA LYS A 88 8.16 18.71 0.92
C LYS A 88 9.52 19.41 0.93
N LYS A 89 10.50 18.87 0.19
CA LYS A 89 11.85 19.45 0.07
C LYS A 89 11.95 20.59 -0.95
N LYS A 90 10.86 20.89 -1.66
CA LYS A 90 10.81 21.92 -2.70
C LYS A 90 10.09 23.15 -2.18
#